data_AF-A0A3M6AS92-F1
#
_entry.id   AF-A0A3M6AS92-F1
#
_cell.length_a   1.000
_cell.length_b   1.000
_cell.length_c   1.000
_cell.angle_alpha   90.00
_cell.angle_beta   90.00
_cell.angle_gamma   90.00
#
_symmetry.space_group_name_H-M   'P 1'
#
loop_
_entity.id
_entity.type
_entity.pdbx_description
1 polymer ?
#
loop_
_entity_poly.entity_id
_entity_poly.type
_entity_poly.pdbx_seq_one_letter_code
_entity_poly.pdbx_strand_id
1 'polypeptide(L)'
;MIRLLVVGYCYGIRSERRLCEEAHLNLAYRWFCRLSLEDEVPNHSTFSKNRHGRFRDSSLFRWLFNEVLRRCMDAGLVKGEGFAVDASVIKANAGRQRGVPGDVEINWRDPALSTRAVREYLEALDEEALPAVSCCYCCTSPSMQKMTDL
;
A
#
# COMPACT_ATOMS: atom_id res chain seq x y z
N MET A 1 -5.14 20.21 -1.59
CA MET A 1 -4.05 19.36 -1.04
C MET A 1 -3.81 18.09 -1.84
N ILE A 2 -4.79 17.17 -1.92
CA ILE A 2 -4.62 15.93 -2.69
C ILE A 2 -4.22 16.18 -4.15
N ARG A 3 -4.84 17.15 -4.83
CA ARG A 3 -4.50 17.49 -6.22
C ARG A 3 -3.05 17.91 -6.40
N LEU A 4 -2.51 18.66 -5.45
CA LEU A 4 -1.10 19.06 -5.52
C LEU A 4 -0.19 17.84 -5.34
N LEU A 5 -0.55 16.91 -4.44
CA LEU A 5 0.16 15.65 -4.29
C LEU A 5 0.11 14.81 -5.58
N VAL A 6 -1.04 14.74 -6.26
CA VAL A 6 -1.18 14.05 -7.54
C VAL A 6 -0.22 14.64 -8.57
N VAL A 7 -0.13 15.97 -8.70
CA VAL A 7 0.87 16.64 -9.55
C VAL A 7 2.28 16.20 -9.18
N GLY A 8 2.62 16.22 -7.89
CA GLY A 8 3.93 15.78 -7.41
C GLY A 8 4.27 14.34 -7.82
N TYR A 9 3.33 13.41 -7.71
CA TYR A 9 3.52 12.02 -8.13
C TYR A 9 3.63 11.86 -9.64
N CYS A 10 2.77 12.53 -10.42
CA CYS A 10 2.77 12.44 -11.88
C CYS A 10 4.05 13.01 -12.52
N TYR A 11 4.59 14.10 -11.97
CA TYR A 11 5.80 14.75 -12.47
C TYR A 11 7.08 14.33 -11.72
N GLY A 12 7.00 13.34 -10.82
CA GLY A 12 8.15 12.82 -10.09
C GLY A 12 8.79 13.80 -9.09
N ILE A 13 8.06 14.84 -8.66
CA ILE A 13 8.53 15.83 -7.68
C ILE A 13 8.40 15.23 -6.28
N ARG A 14 9.52 14.75 -5.74
CA ARG A 14 9.57 14.10 -4.41
C ARG A 14 9.60 15.08 -3.24
N SER A 15 10.02 16.33 -3.47
CA SER A 15 10.11 17.36 -2.44
C SER A 15 8.85 18.22 -2.40
N GLU A 16 8.17 18.23 -1.25
CA GLU A 16 6.96 19.05 -1.03
C GLU A 16 7.27 20.55 -1.10
N ARG A 17 8.47 20.96 -0.66
CA ARG A 17 8.92 22.36 -0.78
C ARG A 17 9.02 22.78 -2.24
N ARG A 18 9.68 21.96 -3.05
CA ARG A 18 9.79 22.18 -4.49
C ARG A 18 8.41 22.15 -5.16
N LEU A 19 7.52 21.25 -4.75
CA LEU A 19 6.16 21.19 -5.27
C LEU A 19 5.38 22.49 -5.00
N CYS A 20 5.52 23.08 -3.81
CA CYS A 20 4.92 24.39 -3.50
C CYS A 20 5.53 25.50 -4.37
N GLU A 21 6.85 25.56 -4.52
CA GLU A 21 7.55 26.53 -5.38
C GLU A 21 7.08 26.44 -6.84
N GLU A 22 7.00 25.22 -7.37
CA GLU A 22 6.50 24.95 -8.72
C GLU A 22 5.03 25.37 -8.87
N ALA A 23 4.21 25.18 -7.84
CA ALA A 23 2.82 25.63 -7.85
C ALA A 23 2.66 27.15 -7.80
N HIS A 24 3.64 27.88 -7.24
CA HIS A 24 3.64 29.35 -7.30
C HIS A 24 3.89 29.87 -8.72
N LEU A 25 4.77 29.20 -9.46
CA LEU A 25 5.25 29.64 -10.77
C LEU A 25 4.42 29.07 -11.93
N ASN A 26 3.87 27.88 -11.77
CA ASN A 26 3.23 27.14 -12.85
C ASN A 26 1.71 27.28 -12.83
N LEU A 27 1.17 28.05 -13.79
CA LEU A 27 -0.27 28.29 -13.92
C LEU A 27 -1.08 27.02 -14.18
N ALA A 28 -0.51 26.03 -14.87
CA ALA A 28 -1.19 24.76 -15.11
C ALA A 28 -1.44 23.98 -13.81
N TYR A 29 -0.48 24.02 -12.88
CA TYR A 29 -0.61 23.37 -11.57
C TYR A 29 -1.66 24.07 -10.72
N ARG A 30 -1.72 25.40 -10.74
CA ARG A 30 -2.76 26.18 -10.06
C ARG A 30 -4.15 25.88 -10.62
N TRP A 31 -4.29 25.91 -11.94
CA TRP A 31 -5.55 25.57 -12.63
C TRP A 31 -6.05 24.18 -12.24
N PHE A 32 -5.18 23.17 -12.32
CA PHE A 32 -5.52 21.79 -11.92
C PHE A 32 -5.94 21.70 -10.44
N CYS A 33 -5.20 22.38 -9.58
CA CYS A 33 -5.47 22.42 -8.15
C CYS A 33 -6.70 23.26 -7.77
N ARG A 34 -7.35 23.92 -8.74
CA ARG A 34 -8.39 24.94 -8.50
C ARG A 34 -7.91 26.03 -7.53
N LEU A 35 -6.67 26.47 -7.72
CA LEU A 35 -6.13 27.66 -7.09
C LEU A 35 -6.20 28.79 -8.12
N SER A 36 -6.86 29.87 -7.75
CA SER A 36 -6.85 31.13 -8.49
C SER A 36 -5.48 31.79 -8.39
N LEU A 37 -5.25 32.84 -9.18
CA LEU A 37 -4.01 33.62 -9.11
C LEU A 37 -3.80 34.29 -7.74
N GLU A 38 -4.91 34.68 -7.11
CA GLU A 38 -4.93 35.36 -5.81
C GLU A 38 -4.89 34.37 -4.63
N ASP A 39 -5.23 33.10 -4.86
CA ASP A 39 -5.30 32.09 -3.80
C ASP A 39 -3.90 31.71 -3.32
N GLU A 40 -3.72 31.63 -2.00
CA GLU A 40 -2.46 31.24 -1.39
C GLU A 40 -2.13 29.77 -1.67
N VAL A 41 -0.91 29.49 -2.11
CA VAL A 41 -0.40 28.13 -2.24
C VAL A 41 -0.09 27.59 -0.84
N PRO A 42 -0.64 26.44 -0.44
CA PRO A 42 -0.44 25.96 0.91
C PRO A 42 1.01 25.57 1.20
N ASN A 43 1.43 25.85 2.42
CA ASN A 43 2.80 25.64 2.87
C ASN A 43 3.16 24.14 2.96
N HIS A 44 4.40 23.79 2.63
CA HIS A 44 4.96 22.43 2.71
C HIS A 44 4.78 21.79 4.10
N SER A 45 4.83 22.57 5.18
CA SER A 45 4.63 22.07 6.55
C SER A 45 3.21 21.50 6.76
N THR A 46 2.21 22.04 6.08
CA THR A 46 0.83 21.55 6.10
C THR A 46 0.71 20.20 5.39
N PHE A 47 1.49 19.96 4.33
CA PHE A 47 1.53 18.67 3.65
C PHE A 47 2.10 17.57 4.54
N SER A 48 3.25 17.82 5.16
CA SER A 48 3.89 16.87 6.06
C SER A 48 2.99 16.52 7.26
N LYS A 49 2.35 17.51 7.91
CA LYS A 49 1.42 17.27 9.03
C LYS A 49 0.17 16.49 8.61
N ASN A 50 -0.43 16.82 7.47
CA ASN A 50 -1.61 16.10 6.99
C ASN A 50 -1.29 14.67 6.54
N ARG A 51 -0.09 14.41 6.00
CA ARG A 51 0.33 13.05 5.60
C ARG A 51 0.51 12.13 6.80
N HIS A 52 1.15 12.60 7.87
CA HIS A 52 1.49 11.76 9.01
C HIS A 52 0.34 11.57 10.01
N GLY A 53 -0.61 12.50 10.07
CA GLY A 53 -1.84 12.33 10.86
C GLY A 53 -3.05 12.05 9.97
N ARG A 54 -3.76 13.13 9.63
CA ARG A 54 -5.10 13.12 9.05
C ARG A 54 -5.33 12.18 7.85
N PHE A 55 -4.40 12.07 6.91
CA PHE A 55 -4.58 11.23 5.72
C PHE A 55 -4.28 9.76 5.95
N ARG A 56 -3.40 9.44 6.90
CA ARG A 56 -3.11 8.05 7.28
C ARG A 56 -4.30 7.45 8.02
N ASP A 57 -4.93 8.23 8.90
CA ASP A 57 -6.05 7.78 9.71
C ASP A 57 -7.38 7.71 8.93
N SER A 58 -7.52 8.49 7.85
CA SER A 58 -8.82 8.66 7.16
C SER A 58 -9.07 7.69 6.00
N SER A 59 -8.19 6.73 5.71
CA SER A 59 -8.29 5.81 4.54
C SER A 59 -8.51 6.50 3.17
N LEU A 60 -8.37 7.83 3.10
CA LEU A 60 -8.79 8.66 1.98
C LEU A 60 -7.99 8.37 0.71
N PHE A 61 -6.69 8.14 0.84
CA PHE A 61 -5.85 7.74 -0.29
C PHE A 61 -6.25 6.38 -0.86
N ARG A 62 -6.61 5.44 0.02
CA ARG A 62 -7.06 4.10 -0.40
C ARG A 62 -8.40 4.19 -1.12
N TRP A 63 -9.33 5.00 -0.61
CA TRP A 63 -10.59 5.28 -1.30
C TRP A 63 -10.37 5.91 -2.67
N LEU A 64 -9.54 6.97 -2.76
CA LEU A 64 -9.24 7.65 -4.03
C LEU A 64 -8.58 6.69 -5.03
N PHE A 65 -7.62 5.89 -4.59
CA PHE A 65 -6.95 4.90 -5.42
C PHE A 65 -7.95 3.89 -5.97
N ASN A 66 -8.81 3.32 -5.12
CA ASN A 66 -9.84 2.37 -5.55
C ASN A 66 -10.81 2.98 -6.56
N GLU A 67 -11.21 4.25 -6.36
CA GLU A 67 -12.09 4.96 -7.29
C GLU A 67 -11.42 5.18 -8.65
N VAL A 68 -10.14 5.56 -8.69
CA VAL A 68 -9.38 5.68 -9.93
C VAL A 68 -9.24 4.32 -10.61
N LEU A 69 -8.88 3.28 -9.86
CA LEU A 69 -8.73 1.92 -10.37
C LEU A 69 -10.05 1.42 -10.98
N ARG A 70 -11.18 1.66 -10.31
CA ARG A 70 -12.50 1.29 -10.81
C ARG A 70 -12.80 1.96 -12.15
N ARG A 71 -12.52 3.25 -12.28
CA ARG A 71 -12.69 3.97 -13.56
C ARG A 71 -11.76 3.44 -14.65
N CYS A 72 -10.54 3.03 -14.31
CA CYS A 72 -9.63 2.41 -15.27
C CYS A 72 -10.14 1.03 -15.73
N MET A 73 -10.76 0.25 -14.84
CA MET A 73 -11.44 -1.00 -15.20
C MET A 73 -12.63 -0.73 -16.12
N ASP A 74 -13.49 0.24 -15.77
CA ASP A 74 -14.66 0.64 -16.57
C ASP A 74 -14.24 1.12 -17.97
N ALA A 75 -13.10 1.79 -18.08
CA ALA A 75 -12.52 2.25 -19.35
C ALA A 75 -11.75 1.15 -20.13
N GLY A 76 -11.68 -0.08 -19.61
CA GLY A 76 -10.97 -1.19 -20.24
C GLY A 76 -9.44 -1.08 -20.23
N LEU A 77 -8.87 -0.17 -19.43
CA LEU A 77 -7.42 0.01 -19.29
C LEU A 77 -6.78 -1.09 -18.43
N VAL A 78 -7.58 -1.76 -17.58
CA VAL A 78 -7.14 -2.84 -16.70
C VAL A 78 -8.02 -4.06 -16.96
N LYS A 79 -7.43 -5.12 -17.54
CA LYS A 79 -8.15 -6.35 -17.92
C LYS A 79 -8.12 -7.47 -16.87
N GLY A 80 -7.30 -7.33 -15.82
CA GLY A 80 -7.19 -8.35 -14.75
C GLY A 80 -6.51 -9.66 -15.16
N GLU A 81 -6.01 -9.76 -16.39
CA GLU A 81 -5.41 -10.98 -16.96
C GLU A 81 -3.96 -11.21 -16.50
N GLY A 82 -3.27 -10.16 -16.01
CA GLY A 82 -1.87 -10.22 -15.59
C GLY A 82 -1.70 -9.83 -14.13
N PHE A 83 -0.99 -10.68 -13.38
CA PHE A 83 -0.56 -10.40 -12.01
C PHE A 83 0.94 -10.16 -11.99
N ALA A 84 1.36 -8.97 -11.55
CA ALA A 84 2.77 -8.62 -11.37
C ALA A 84 3.01 -8.29 -9.90
N VAL A 85 3.98 -8.96 -9.30
CA VAL A 85 4.44 -8.67 -7.94
C VAL A 85 5.88 -8.21 -8.04
N ASP A 86 6.14 -6.98 -7.61
CA ASP A 86 7.50 -6.51 -7.39
C ASP A 86 7.94 -7.00 -6.00
N ALA A 87 8.79 -8.02 -5.96
CA ALA A 87 9.32 -8.59 -4.74
C ALA A 87 10.85 -8.62 -4.79
N SER A 88 11.47 -8.12 -3.72
CA SER A 88 12.91 -8.24 -3.53
C SER A 88 13.25 -9.66 -3.05
N VAL A 89 14.19 -10.33 -3.72
CA VAL A 89 14.69 -11.64 -3.28
C VAL A 89 15.56 -11.44 -2.04
N ILE A 90 14.99 -11.73 -0.86
CA ILE A 90 15.76 -11.78 0.38
C ILE A 90 16.35 -13.19 0.52
N LYS A 91 17.67 -13.27 0.65
CA LYS A 91 18.34 -14.56 0.93
C LYS A 91 17.87 -15.07 2.29
N ALA A 92 17.16 -16.20 2.28
CA ALA A 92 16.76 -16.86 3.52
C ALA A 92 18.00 -17.19 4.36
N ASN A 93 17.96 -16.88 5.64
CA ASN A 93 18.95 -17.38 6.60
C ASN A 93 18.62 -18.84 6.99
N ALA A 94 18.61 -19.72 5.98
CA ALA A 94 18.33 -21.14 6.13
C ALA A 94 19.66 -21.92 6.18
N GLY A 95 20.14 -22.22 7.39
CA GLY A 95 21.31 -23.06 7.60
C GLY A 95 20.93 -24.54 7.63
N ARG A 96 21.57 -25.39 6.80
CA ARG A 96 21.32 -26.85 6.80
C ARG A 96 21.53 -27.52 8.17
N GLN A 97 22.38 -26.95 9.02
CA GLN A 97 22.64 -27.44 10.38
C GLN A 97 21.51 -27.15 11.37
N ARG A 98 20.56 -26.27 11.03
CA ARG A 98 19.42 -25.89 11.87
C ARG A 98 18.09 -26.38 11.31
N GLY A 99 18.12 -27.33 10.36
CA GLY A 99 16.93 -27.95 9.82
C GLY A 99 16.33 -28.92 10.84
N VAL A 100 15.01 -28.82 11.04
CA VAL A 100 14.25 -29.77 11.85
C VAL A 100 13.56 -30.76 10.90
N PRO A 101 13.54 -32.07 11.21
CA PRO A 101 12.76 -33.05 10.44
C PRO A 101 11.27 -32.65 10.36
N GLY A 102 10.65 -32.87 9.20
CA GLY A 102 9.28 -32.39 8.92
C GLY A 102 8.17 -33.13 9.63
N ASP A 103 8.49 -34.24 10.31
CA ASP A 103 7.61 -35.07 11.12
C ASP A 103 7.52 -34.61 12.59
N VAL A 104 8.35 -33.66 13.00
CA VAL A 104 8.38 -33.14 14.37
C VAL A 104 7.56 -31.87 14.48
N GLU A 105 6.57 -31.86 15.38
CA GLU A 105 5.88 -30.61 15.74
C GLU A 105 6.86 -29.62 16.36
N ILE A 106 6.98 -28.44 15.75
CA ILE A 106 7.88 -27.38 16.22
C ILE A 106 7.09 -26.43 17.11
N ASN A 107 7.49 -26.33 18.38
CA ASN A 107 7.00 -25.28 19.26
C ASN A 107 7.76 -23.98 19.00
N TRP A 108 7.19 -23.11 18.17
CA TRP A 108 7.78 -21.82 17.79
C TRP A 108 7.93 -20.81 18.93
N ARG A 109 7.33 -21.08 20.10
CA ARG A 109 7.44 -20.25 21.32
C ARG A 109 8.58 -20.71 22.24
N ASP A 110 9.29 -21.79 21.91
CA ASP A 110 10.44 -22.26 22.69
C ASP A 110 11.63 -21.27 22.57
N PRO A 111 12.10 -20.66 23.68
CA PRO A 111 13.23 -19.73 23.69
C PRO A 111 14.51 -20.27 23.04
N ALA A 112 14.71 -21.59 23.00
CA ALA A 112 15.86 -22.22 22.36
C ALA A 112 15.79 -22.18 20.81
N LEU A 113 14.57 -22.12 20.25
CA LEU A 113 14.29 -22.13 18.80
C LEU A 113 13.93 -20.74 18.27
N SER A 114 13.32 -19.90 19.11
CA SER A 114 12.84 -18.56 18.74
C SER A 114 13.99 -17.54 18.69
N THR A 115 14.59 -17.38 17.51
CA THR A 115 15.47 -16.21 17.27
C THR A 115 14.71 -14.90 17.45
N ARG A 116 15.43 -13.80 17.67
CA ARG A 116 14.84 -12.45 17.83
C ARG A 116 13.82 -12.13 16.72
N ALA A 117 14.16 -12.40 15.46
CA ALA A 117 13.26 -12.15 14.32
C ALA A 117 11.98 -13.00 14.36
N VAL A 118 12.06 -14.27 14.80
CA VAL A 118 10.89 -15.14 14.97
C VAL A 118 9.98 -14.62 16.09
N ARG A 119 10.55 -14.13 17.20
CA ARG A 119 9.77 -13.54 18.29
C ARG A 119 9.05 -12.26 17.86
N GLU A 120 9.77 -11.33 17.24
CA GLU A 120 9.19 -10.09 16.71
C GLU A 120 8.07 -10.39 15.69
N TYR A 121 8.23 -11.42 14.86
CA TYR A 121 7.19 -11.85 13.91
C TYR A 121 5.97 -12.46 14.58
N LEU A 122 6.15 -13.36 15.57
CA LEU A 122 5.03 -13.96 16.31
C LEU A 122 4.28 -12.92 17.14
N GLU A 123 4.99 -11.96 17.74
CA GLU A 123 4.40 -10.83 18.46
C GLU A 123 3.57 -9.95 17.51
N ALA A 124 4.08 -9.64 16.32
CA ALA A 124 3.34 -8.90 15.30
C ALA A 124 2.07 -9.65 14.82
N LEU A 125 2.12 -10.98 14.69
CA LEU A 125 0.94 -11.79 14.34
C LEU A 125 -0.10 -11.82 15.47
N ASP A 126 0.35 -11.89 16.73
CA ASP A 126 -0.53 -11.85 17.90
C ASP A 126 -1.16 -10.44 18.06
N GLU A 127 -0.47 -9.36 17.64
CA GLU A 127 -1.01 -7.99 17.56
C GLU A 127 -1.94 -7.75 16.35
N GLU A 128 -1.67 -8.37 15.20
CA GLU A 128 -2.48 -8.30 13.98
C GLU A 128 -3.70 -9.24 13.97
N ALA A 129 -3.89 -10.06 15.01
CA ALA A 129 -5.07 -10.90 15.23
C ALA A 129 -6.33 -10.06 15.57
N LEU A 130 -6.67 -9.13 14.67
CA LEU A 130 -7.94 -8.43 14.55
C LEU A 130 -8.86 -9.22 13.60
N PRO A 131 -10.20 -9.11 13.76
CA PRO A 131 -11.17 -10.14 13.41
C PRO A 131 -11.17 -10.44 11.92
N ALA A 132 -11.31 -11.72 11.58
CA ALA A 132 -11.62 -12.29 10.26
C ALA A 132 -11.49 -11.28 9.12
N VAL A 133 -10.32 -11.26 8.48
CA VAL A 133 -10.11 -10.54 7.22
C VAL A 133 -11.14 -11.09 6.21
N SER A 134 -12.29 -10.42 6.11
CA SER A 134 -13.16 -10.58 4.95
C SER A 134 -12.33 -10.05 3.80
N CYS A 135 -11.83 -10.97 2.98
CA CYS A 135 -11.13 -10.67 1.77
C CYS A 135 -12.04 -9.82 0.87
N CYS A 136 -11.96 -8.50 0.96
CA CYS A 136 -12.68 -7.57 0.08
C CYS A 136 -12.06 -7.50 -1.33
N TYR A 137 -11.08 -8.34 -1.64
CA TYR A 137 -10.58 -8.56 -2.99
C TYR A 137 -10.37 -10.05 -3.26
N CYS A 138 -11.34 -10.89 -2.92
CA CYS A 138 -11.52 -12.13 -3.64
C CYS A 138 -12.25 -11.79 -4.93
N CYS A 139 -11.53 -11.84 -6.05
CA CYS A 139 -12.10 -12.10 -7.36
C CYS A 139 -12.72 -13.51 -7.37
N THR A 140 -13.76 -13.76 -6.57
CA THR A 140 -14.60 -14.94 -6.72
C THR A 140 -15.63 -14.64 -7.79
N SER A 141 -15.23 -14.83 -9.04
CA SER A 141 -16.21 -15.08 -10.09
C SER A 141 -16.89 -16.43 -9.80
N PRO A 142 -18.23 -16.56 -9.84
CA PRO A 142 -18.94 -17.78 -9.44
C PRO A 142 -18.85 -18.96 -10.43
N SER A 143 -17.93 -18.94 -11.41
CA SER A 143 -18.00 -19.84 -12.56
C SER A 143 -17.15 -21.11 -12.49
N MET A 144 -16.40 -21.34 -11.40
CA MET A 144 -15.52 -22.51 -11.25
C MET A 144 -15.90 -23.45 -10.09
N GLN A 145 -17.20 -23.59 -9.79
CA GLN A 145 -17.70 -24.55 -8.78
C GLN A 145 -18.24 -25.87 -9.36
N LYS A 146 -18.06 -26.14 -10.65
CA LYS A 146 -18.49 -27.42 -11.26
C LYS A 146 -17.29 -28.23 -11.75
N MET A 147 -16.39 -28.64 -10.86
CA MET A 147 -15.45 -29.72 -11.18
C MET A 147 -14.86 -30.39 -9.93
N THR A 148 -15.72 -30.82 -8.99
CA THR A 148 -15.31 -31.70 -7.88
C THR A 148 -16.37 -32.74 -7.51
N ASP A 149 -17.22 -33.14 -8.46
CA ASP A 149 -18.04 -34.36 -8.32
C ASP A 149 -17.81 -35.25 -9.55
N LEU A 150 -16.73 -36.03 -9.49
CA LEU A 150 -16.53 -37.33 -10.14
C LEU A 150 -15.28 -38.00 -9.55
#